data_AF-A0A660NA39-F1
#
_entry.id   AF-A0A660NA39-F1
#
_cell.length_a   1.000
_cell.length_b   1.000
_cell.length_c   1.000
_cell.angle_alpha   90.00
_cell.angle_beta   90.00
_cell.angle_gamma   90.00
#
_symmetry.space_group_name_H-M   'P 1'
#
loop_
_entity.id
_entity.type
_entity.pdbx_description
1 polymer ?
#
loop_
_entity_poly.entity_id
_entity_poly.type
_entity_poly.pdbx_seq_one_letter_code
_entity_poly.pdbx_strand_id
1 'polypeptide(L)'
;MIKTYNRLQTSMQNIREMFSNLQAGLKKRQQLSGQIIEIASGYMAHEQLTQLKVAQNNTGQMQMVAQAFPQLKADATYQKLMQQLETLENDILARRENYNNRVNAYNSYRNSFPVVLVAQKLSFSIIQYFDTDDEKFDLQAQSFSRDDTQALQQFIDGSAKAVGDMTSQAVKHINQGVSQLKDKLDSAKPEQPNGDEPQDKEK
;
A
#
# COMPACT_ATOMS: atom_id res chain seq x y z
N MET A 1 2.74 15.81 6.59
CA MET A 1 2.66 14.42 7.12
C MET A 1 1.43 13.68 6.62
N ILE A 2 0.19 14.09 6.96
CA ILE A 2 -1.05 13.37 6.55
C ILE A 2 -1.17 13.22 5.02
N LYS A 3 -0.97 14.31 4.26
CA LYS A 3 -1.02 14.27 2.78
C LYS A 3 0.02 13.29 2.19
N THR A 4 1.23 13.28 2.73
CA THR A 4 2.32 12.38 2.33
C THR A 4 1.99 10.92 2.62
N TYR A 5 1.50 10.64 3.83
CA TYR A 5 1.06 9.30 4.24
C TYR A 5 -0.05 8.78 3.31
N ASN A 6 -1.12 9.56 3.14
CA ASN A 6 -2.24 9.18 2.29
C ASN A 6 -1.78 8.93 0.85
N ARG A 7 -0.90 9.78 0.29
CA ARG A 7 -0.39 9.58 -1.06
C ARG A 7 0.44 8.30 -1.20
N LEU A 8 1.31 8.00 -0.24
CA LEU A 8 2.09 6.76 -0.23
C LEU A 8 1.16 5.54 -0.09
N GLN A 9 0.17 5.60 0.79
CA GLN A 9 -0.80 4.52 1.02
C GLN A 9 -1.64 4.25 -0.22
N THR A 10 -2.21 5.30 -0.82
CA THR A 10 -2.97 5.17 -2.06
C THR A 10 -2.08 4.62 -3.19
N SER A 11 -0.83 5.11 -3.32
CA SER A 11 0.09 4.61 -4.35
C SER A 11 0.43 3.12 -4.16
N MET A 12 0.68 2.70 -2.92
CA MET A 12 0.91 1.30 -2.57
C MET A 12 -0.31 0.43 -2.90
N GLN A 13 -1.52 0.88 -2.53
CA GLN A 13 -2.75 0.14 -2.84
C GLN A 13 -2.99 0.00 -4.35
N ASN A 14 -2.71 1.05 -5.12
CA ASN A 14 -2.78 0.97 -6.59
C ASN A 14 -1.79 -0.07 -7.13
N ILE A 15 -0.54 -0.08 -6.63
CA ILE A 15 0.47 -1.04 -7.09
C ILE A 15 0.06 -2.48 -6.76
N ARG A 16 -0.54 -2.71 -5.58
CA ARG A 16 -1.10 -4.02 -5.19
C ARG A 16 -2.20 -4.49 -6.13
N GLU A 17 -3.12 -3.59 -6.48
CA GLU A 17 -4.20 -3.90 -7.41
C GLU A 17 -3.64 -4.27 -8.80
N MET A 18 -2.72 -3.47 -9.31
CA MET A 18 -2.07 -3.71 -10.61
C MET A 18 -1.30 -5.03 -10.61
N PHE A 19 -0.61 -5.34 -9.51
CA PHE A 19 0.06 -6.61 -9.33
C PHE A 19 -0.93 -7.79 -9.37
N SER A 20 -2.02 -7.72 -8.60
CA SER A 20 -3.07 -8.74 -8.60
C SER A 20 -3.65 -8.97 -10.01
N ASN A 21 -3.91 -7.88 -10.74
CA ASN A 21 -4.39 -7.95 -12.12
C ASN A 21 -3.38 -8.62 -13.07
N LEU A 22 -2.08 -8.32 -12.91
CA LEU A 22 -1.01 -8.97 -13.65
C LEU A 22 -0.95 -10.48 -13.33
N GLN A 23 -1.06 -10.86 -12.05
CA GLN A 23 -1.09 -12.27 -11.65
C GLN A 23 -2.29 -13.01 -12.25
N ALA A 24 -3.47 -12.39 -12.26
CA ALA A 24 -4.66 -12.97 -12.87
C ALA A 24 -4.45 -13.22 -14.38
N GLY A 25 -3.79 -12.29 -15.07
CA GLY A 25 -3.37 -12.46 -16.47
C GLY A 25 -2.43 -13.65 -16.66
N LEU A 26 -1.36 -13.73 -15.86
CA LEU A 26 -0.39 -14.83 -15.91
C LEU A 26 -1.03 -16.20 -15.63
N LYS A 27 -1.95 -16.27 -14.67
CA LYS A 27 -2.72 -17.50 -14.38
C LYS A 27 -3.60 -17.89 -15.57
N LYS A 28 -4.29 -16.92 -16.18
CA LYS A 28 -5.12 -17.16 -17.37
C LYS A 28 -4.26 -17.62 -18.56
N ARG A 29 -3.04 -17.10 -18.70
CA ARG A 29 -2.07 -17.54 -19.70
C ARG A 29 -1.73 -19.01 -19.51
N GLN A 30 -1.36 -19.41 -18.30
CA GLN A 30 -1.08 -20.82 -17.97
C GLN A 30 -2.28 -21.74 -18.27
N GLN A 31 -3.50 -21.29 -17.95
CA GLN A 31 -4.73 -22.04 -18.26
C GLN A 31 -4.94 -22.21 -19.78
N LEU A 32 -4.84 -21.13 -20.57
CA LEU A 32 -4.97 -21.19 -22.02
C LEU A 32 -3.89 -22.07 -22.65
N SER A 33 -2.64 -21.93 -22.21
CA SER A 33 -1.54 -22.79 -22.63
C SER A 33 -1.82 -24.27 -22.32
N GLY A 34 -2.42 -24.57 -21.17
CA GLY A 34 -2.88 -25.92 -20.82
C GLY A 34 -3.93 -26.47 -21.78
N GLN A 35 -4.94 -25.66 -22.12
CA GLN A 35 -5.98 -26.03 -23.10
C GLN A 35 -5.38 -26.27 -24.50
N ILE A 36 -4.42 -25.44 -24.90
CA ILE A 36 -3.70 -25.60 -26.17
C ILE A 36 -2.92 -26.92 -26.20
N ILE A 37 -2.22 -27.25 -25.11
CA ILE A 37 -1.50 -28.52 -24.95
C ILE A 37 -2.45 -29.72 -24.99
N GLU A 38 -3.64 -29.60 -24.39
CA GLU A 38 -4.65 -30.65 -24.39
C GLU A 38 -5.15 -30.94 -25.81
N ILE A 39 -5.49 -29.92 -26.59
CA ILE A 39 -5.87 -30.10 -28.00
C ILE A 39 -4.69 -30.70 -28.78
N ALA A 40 -3.49 -30.17 -28.58
CA ALA A 40 -2.28 -30.65 -29.25
C ALA A 40 -2.00 -32.13 -28.95
N SER A 41 -2.32 -32.61 -27.75
CA SER A 41 -2.14 -34.01 -27.37
C SER A 41 -2.97 -34.99 -28.20
N GLY A 42 -4.09 -34.55 -28.79
CA GLY A 42 -4.88 -35.37 -29.72
C GLY A 42 -4.21 -35.60 -31.08
N TYR A 43 -3.19 -34.81 -31.43
CA TYR A 43 -2.51 -34.83 -32.72
C TYR A 43 -1.03 -35.24 -32.64
N MET A 44 -0.44 -35.28 -31.43
CA MET A 44 1.00 -35.43 -31.21
C MET A 44 1.32 -36.71 -30.44
N ALA A 45 2.50 -37.31 -30.67
CA ALA A 45 3.00 -38.40 -29.84
C ALA A 45 3.60 -37.88 -28.51
N HIS A 46 3.86 -38.79 -27.58
CA HIS A 46 4.22 -38.46 -26.18
C HIS A 46 5.51 -37.63 -26.04
N GLU A 47 6.49 -37.85 -26.93
CA GLU A 47 7.77 -37.13 -26.90
C GLU A 47 7.61 -35.65 -27.28
N GLN A 48 6.80 -35.34 -28.30
CA GLN A 48 6.59 -33.96 -28.72
C GLN A 48 5.60 -33.23 -27.79
N LEU A 49 4.69 -33.97 -27.16
CA LEU A 49 3.86 -33.43 -26.08
C LEU A 49 4.71 -32.98 -24.89
N THR A 50 5.78 -33.70 -24.56
CA THR A 50 6.72 -33.29 -23.50
C THR A 50 7.44 -32.00 -23.87
N GLN A 51 7.89 -31.85 -25.12
CA GLN A 51 8.50 -30.60 -25.59
C GLN A 51 7.54 -29.42 -25.52
N LEU A 52 6.27 -29.62 -25.89
CA LEU A 52 5.25 -28.57 -25.81
C LEU A 52 4.93 -28.18 -24.35
N LYS A 53 4.93 -29.15 -23.43
CA LYS A 53 4.79 -28.88 -21.99
C LYS A 53 5.94 -28.07 -21.42
N VAL A 54 7.18 -28.32 -21.86
CA VAL A 54 8.34 -27.49 -21.49
C VAL A 54 8.17 -26.08 -22.06
N ALA A 55 7.65 -25.96 -23.27
CA ALA A 55 7.33 -24.68 -23.91
C ALA A 55 6.11 -23.96 -23.34
N GLN A 56 5.44 -24.47 -22.29
CA GLN A 56 4.18 -23.92 -21.77
C GLN A 56 4.25 -22.44 -21.39
N ASN A 57 5.45 -21.97 -21.02
CA ASN A 57 5.68 -20.57 -20.64
C ASN A 57 6.17 -19.68 -21.78
N ASN A 58 6.39 -20.23 -22.98
CA ASN A 58 6.92 -19.52 -24.12
C ASN A 58 6.03 -19.74 -25.35
N THR A 59 5.16 -18.75 -25.60
CA THR A 59 4.21 -18.77 -26.72
C THR A 59 4.90 -18.88 -28.08
N GLY A 60 6.10 -18.29 -28.26
CA GLY A 60 6.88 -18.44 -29.48
C GLY A 60 7.36 -19.87 -29.72
N GLN A 61 7.81 -20.56 -28.66
CA GLN A 61 8.18 -21.98 -28.75
C GLN A 61 6.96 -22.86 -29.07
N MET A 62 5.78 -22.58 -28.50
CA MET A 62 4.54 -23.30 -28.87
C MET A 62 4.20 -23.15 -30.36
N GLN A 63 4.33 -21.94 -30.90
CA GLN A 63 4.09 -21.68 -32.32
C GLN A 63 5.08 -22.46 -33.20
N MET A 64 6.35 -22.56 -32.81
CA MET A 64 7.34 -23.35 -33.53
C MET A 64 6.97 -24.84 -33.54
N VAL A 65 6.57 -25.40 -32.40
CA VAL A 65 6.16 -26.81 -32.31
C VAL A 65 4.98 -27.08 -33.24
N ALA A 66 3.99 -26.18 -33.30
CA ALA A 66 2.83 -26.35 -34.18
C ALA A 66 3.16 -26.32 -35.69
N GLN A 67 4.27 -25.71 -36.12
CA GLN A 67 4.69 -25.76 -37.52
C GLN A 67 5.05 -27.18 -37.99
N ALA A 68 5.50 -28.04 -37.07
CA ALA A 68 5.80 -29.43 -37.36
C ALA A 68 4.54 -30.31 -37.49
N PHE A 69 3.35 -29.80 -37.15
CA PHE A 69 2.09 -30.55 -37.14
C PHE A 69 1.00 -29.85 -37.97
N PRO A 70 0.95 -30.08 -39.30
CA PRO A 70 -0.01 -29.40 -40.18
C PRO A 70 -1.47 -29.60 -39.79
N GLN A 71 -1.84 -30.78 -39.28
CA GLN A 71 -3.20 -31.08 -38.84
C GLN A 71 -3.61 -30.25 -37.62
N LEU A 72 -2.73 -30.14 -36.61
CA LEU A 72 -2.95 -29.29 -35.44
C LEU A 72 -3.05 -27.81 -35.84
N LYS A 73 -2.17 -27.37 -36.74
CA LYS A 73 -2.20 -25.99 -37.25
C LYS A 73 -3.49 -25.68 -38.02
N ALA A 74 -4.10 -26.67 -38.65
CA ALA A 74 -5.37 -26.54 -39.36
C ALA A 74 -6.60 -26.64 -38.43
N ASP A 75 -6.44 -27.05 -37.18
CA ASP A 75 -7.52 -27.12 -36.20
C ASP A 75 -8.02 -25.72 -35.84
N ALA A 76 -9.30 -25.45 -36.12
CA ALA A 76 -9.91 -24.14 -35.91
C ALA A 76 -9.96 -23.74 -34.42
N THR A 77 -10.11 -24.71 -33.52
CA THR A 77 -10.13 -24.46 -32.06
C THR A 77 -8.73 -24.10 -31.57
N TYR A 78 -7.70 -24.81 -32.03
CA TYR A 78 -6.31 -24.48 -31.76
C TYR A 78 -5.96 -23.07 -32.22
N GLN A 79 -6.28 -22.72 -33.47
CA GLN A 79 -6.04 -21.37 -34.01
C GLN A 79 -6.70 -20.28 -33.17
N LYS A 80 -7.95 -20.49 -32.76
CA LYS A 80 -8.69 -19.55 -31.91
C LYS A 80 -8.01 -19.36 -30.55
N LEU A 81 -7.60 -20.45 -29.89
CA LEU A 81 -6.90 -20.36 -28.60
C LEU A 81 -5.53 -19.69 -28.73
N MET A 82 -4.79 -19.95 -29.81
CA MET A 82 -3.51 -19.28 -30.07
C MET A 82 -3.67 -17.77 -30.26
N GLN A 83 -4.71 -17.33 -30.98
CA GLN A 83 -5.03 -15.90 -31.12
C GLN A 83 -5.40 -15.26 -29.77
N GLN A 84 -6.18 -15.97 -28.94
CA GLN A 84 -6.52 -15.53 -27.60
C GLN A 84 -5.29 -15.43 -26.70
N LEU A 85 -4.37 -16.40 -26.80
CA LEU A 85 -3.11 -16.41 -26.07
C LEU A 85 -2.25 -15.22 -26.49
N GLU A 86 -2.05 -14.98 -27.79
CA GLU A 86 -1.30 -13.82 -28.30
C GLU A 86 -1.89 -12.49 -27.82
N THR A 87 -3.21 -12.34 -27.88
CA THR A 87 -3.91 -11.15 -27.36
C THR A 87 -3.65 -10.96 -25.86
N LEU A 88 -3.68 -12.06 -25.09
CA LEU A 88 -3.41 -12.04 -23.66
C LEU A 88 -1.94 -11.70 -23.36
N GLU A 89 -0.98 -12.19 -24.14
CA GLU A 89 0.43 -11.85 -23.97
C GLU A 89 0.66 -10.34 -24.14
N ASN A 90 0.05 -9.73 -25.16
CA ASN A 90 0.13 -8.28 -25.36
C ASN A 90 -0.48 -7.51 -24.18
N ASP A 91 -1.61 -7.96 -23.63
CA ASP A 91 -2.22 -7.37 -22.43
C ASP A 91 -1.33 -7.54 -21.18
N ILE A 92 -0.70 -8.70 -20.99
CA ILE A 92 0.25 -8.95 -19.89
C ILE A 92 1.47 -8.02 -19.99
N LEU A 93 2.02 -7.85 -21.20
CA LEU A 93 3.14 -6.93 -21.45
C LEU A 93 2.75 -5.49 -21.09
N ALA A 94 1.58 -5.02 -21.53
CA ALA A 94 1.08 -3.70 -21.18
C ALA A 94 0.86 -3.52 -19.67
N ARG A 95 0.28 -4.52 -18.99
CA ARG A 95 0.11 -4.51 -17.51
C ARG A 95 1.44 -4.46 -16.78
N ARG A 96 2.43 -5.22 -17.25
CA ARG A 96 3.79 -5.23 -16.69
C ARG A 96 4.43 -3.84 -16.80
N GLU A 97 4.39 -3.23 -17.98
CA GLU A 97 4.94 -1.90 -18.19
C GLU A 97 4.24 -0.87 -17.27
N ASN A 98 2.92 -0.92 -17.21
CA ASN A 98 2.14 -0.03 -16.36
C ASN A 98 2.49 -0.21 -14.86
N TYR A 99 2.61 -1.45 -14.39
CA TYR A 99 3.05 -1.78 -13.04
C TYR A 99 4.44 -1.22 -12.75
N ASN A 100 5.40 -1.47 -13.63
CA ASN A 100 6.77 -0.97 -13.48
C ASN A 100 6.82 0.56 -13.45
N ASN A 101 6.09 1.22 -14.34
CA ASN A 101 5.99 2.68 -14.36
C ASN A 101 5.42 3.22 -13.04
N ARG A 102 4.41 2.55 -12.46
CA ARG A 102 3.83 2.96 -11.17
C ARG A 102 4.79 2.70 -9.99
N VAL A 103 5.50 1.57 -10.01
CA VAL A 103 6.55 1.24 -9.04
C VAL A 103 7.66 2.30 -9.07
N ASN A 104 8.12 2.70 -10.25
CA ASN A 104 9.11 3.76 -10.40
C ASN A 104 8.62 5.08 -9.78
N ALA A 105 7.40 5.49 -10.11
CA ALA A 105 6.81 6.72 -9.59
C ALA A 105 6.67 6.70 -8.06
N TYR A 106 6.25 5.55 -7.50
CA TYR A 106 6.18 5.35 -6.05
C TYR A 106 7.56 5.42 -5.40
N ASN A 107 8.54 4.66 -5.90
CA ASN A 107 9.88 4.60 -5.34
C ASN A 107 10.57 5.97 -5.40
N SER A 108 10.43 6.68 -6.52
CA SER A 108 10.95 8.05 -6.69
C SER A 108 10.32 9.02 -5.71
N TYR A 109 8.99 8.99 -5.56
CA TYR A 109 8.30 9.84 -4.59
C TYR A 109 8.68 9.49 -3.15
N ARG A 110 8.70 8.20 -2.80
CA ARG A 110 9.10 7.69 -1.48
C ARG A 110 10.52 8.12 -1.11
N ASN A 111 11.46 8.09 -2.05
CA ASN A 111 12.88 8.42 -1.80
C ASN A 111 13.16 9.93 -1.85
N SER A 112 12.20 10.76 -2.29
CA SER A 112 12.37 12.21 -2.30
C SER A 112 12.40 12.80 -0.89
N PHE A 113 13.17 13.89 -0.70
CA PHE A 113 13.09 14.68 0.53
C PHE A 113 11.86 15.62 0.47
N PRO A 114 11.05 15.75 1.54
CA PRO A 114 11.18 15.15 2.88
C PRO A 114 10.44 13.81 3.05
N VAL A 115 9.88 13.24 1.98
CA VAL A 115 9.04 12.03 2.01
C VAL A 115 9.79 10.83 2.61
N VAL A 116 11.09 10.69 2.33
CA VAL A 116 11.93 9.57 2.82
C VAL A 116 11.90 9.42 4.34
N LEU A 117 11.83 10.53 5.09
CA LEU A 117 11.77 10.51 6.56
C LEU A 117 10.44 9.94 7.06
N VAL A 118 9.34 10.34 6.40
CA VAL A 118 7.99 9.82 6.69
C VAL A 118 7.90 8.35 6.31
N ALA A 119 8.47 7.98 5.16
CA ALA A 119 8.50 6.63 4.65
C ALA A 119 9.25 5.68 5.59
N GLN A 120 10.42 6.09 6.09
CA GLN A 120 11.20 5.32 7.07
C GLN A 120 10.48 5.19 8.42
N LYS A 121 9.92 6.30 8.95
CA LYS A 121 9.21 6.29 10.24
C LYS A 121 7.97 5.39 10.24
N LEU A 122 7.29 5.28 9.10
CA LEU A 122 6.05 4.51 8.94
C LEU A 122 6.27 3.22 8.15
N SER A 123 7.53 2.78 7.97
CA SER A 123 7.88 1.51 7.32
C SER A 123 7.31 1.31 5.90
N PHE A 124 7.18 2.38 5.12
CA PHE A 124 6.93 2.25 3.68
C PHE A 124 8.19 1.70 3.02
N SER A 125 8.15 0.48 2.51
CA SER A 125 9.27 -0.17 1.81
C SER A 125 9.35 0.26 0.34
N ILE A 126 10.52 0.05 -0.28
CA ILE A 126 10.69 0.11 -1.73
C ILE A 126 9.97 -1.10 -2.33
N ILE A 127 9.31 -0.88 -3.47
CA ILE A 127 8.64 -1.95 -4.21
C ILE A 127 9.54 -2.36 -5.37
N GLN A 128 9.65 -3.67 -5.60
CA GLN A 128 10.45 -4.18 -6.70
C GLN A 128 9.71 -4.10 -8.03
N TYR A 129 10.46 -3.86 -9.10
CA TYR A 129 9.95 -4.01 -10.46
C TYR A 129 9.59 -5.46 -10.75
N PHE A 130 8.70 -5.65 -11.72
CA PHE A 130 8.39 -6.95 -12.28
C PHE A 130 9.45 -7.30 -13.32
N ASP A 131 10.36 -8.20 -12.93
CA ASP A 131 11.35 -8.79 -13.81
C ASP A 131 10.85 -10.14 -14.36
N THR A 132 11.10 -10.39 -15.65
CA THR A 132 10.70 -11.63 -16.35
C THR A 132 11.78 -12.68 -16.37
N ASP A 133 13.02 -12.30 -16.03
CA ASP A 133 14.17 -13.19 -16.16
C ASP A 133 14.39 -14.04 -14.90
N ASP A 134 13.65 -13.75 -13.83
CA ASP A 134 13.64 -14.56 -12.63
C ASP A 134 12.58 -15.67 -12.77
N GLU A 135 13.03 -16.91 -13.08
CA GLU A 135 12.23 -18.13 -12.87
C GLU A 135 11.69 -18.22 -11.42
N LYS A 136 12.25 -17.41 -10.51
CA LYS A 136 11.88 -17.21 -9.12
C LYS A 136 11.14 -15.91 -8.86
N PHE A 137 10.43 -15.33 -9.83
CA PHE A 137 9.38 -14.38 -9.47
C PHE A 137 8.25 -15.17 -8.78
N ASP A 138 8.50 -15.52 -7.53
CA ASP A 138 7.50 -16.04 -6.62
C ASP A 138 6.40 -14.98 -6.59
N LEU A 139 5.21 -15.35 -7.09
CA LEU A 139 3.99 -14.57 -6.98
C LEU A 139 3.67 -14.16 -5.52
N GLN A 140 4.43 -14.71 -4.56
CA GLN A 140 4.39 -14.49 -3.12
C GLN A 140 5.53 -13.61 -2.56
N ALA A 141 6.56 -13.23 -3.32
CA ALA A 141 7.73 -12.53 -2.79
C ALA A 141 7.50 -11.03 -2.50
N GLN A 142 6.44 -10.42 -3.02
CA GLN A 142 5.94 -9.16 -2.48
C GLN A 142 4.99 -9.44 -1.33
N SER A 143 5.57 -9.67 -0.15
CA SER A 143 4.85 -9.54 1.10
C SER A 143 4.45 -8.07 1.26
N PHE A 144 3.28 -7.73 0.73
CA PHE A 144 2.60 -6.48 1.01
C PHE A 144 2.08 -6.40 2.46
N SER A 145 2.53 -7.30 3.34
CA SER A 145 2.18 -7.35 4.76
C SER A 145 2.67 -6.09 5.44
N ARG A 146 1.70 -5.25 5.80
CA ARG A 146 1.93 -4.01 6.51
C ARG A 146 1.15 -4.08 7.81
N ASP A 147 1.88 -4.17 8.91
CA ASP A 147 1.37 -4.09 10.28
C ASP A 147 1.16 -2.60 10.67
N ASP A 148 0.52 -1.84 9.79
CA ASP A 148 0.40 -0.37 9.89
C ASP A 148 -0.54 0.05 11.02
N THR A 149 -1.40 -0.87 11.44
CA THR A 149 -2.41 -0.64 12.49
C THR A 149 -1.76 -0.25 13.80
N GLN A 150 -0.65 -0.88 14.18
CA GLN A 150 0.03 -0.60 15.45
C GLN A 150 0.75 0.75 15.43
N ALA A 151 1.40 1.09 14.31
CA ALA A 151 2.08 2.39 14.14
C ALA A 151 1.08 3.55 14.10
N LEU A 152 -0.08 3.35 13.47
CA LEU A 152 -1.18 4.32 13.49
C LEU A 152 -1.79 4.45 14.90
N GLN A 153 -1.97 3.34 15.62
CA GLN A 153 -2.47 3.39 16.99
C GLN A 153 -1.51 4.14 17.91
N GLN A 154 -0.20 3.89 17.83
CA GLN A 154 0.80 4.62 18.61
C GLN A 154 0.86 6.12 18.26
N PHE A 155 0.69 6.46 16.98
CA PHE A 155 0.61 7.87 16.56
C PHE A 155 -0.68 8.54 17.05
N ILE A 156 -1.82 7.86 16.95
CA ILE A 156 -3.11 8.33 17.46
C ILE A 156 -3.03 8.50 18.98
N ASP A 157 -2.55 7.51 19.72
CA ASP A 157 -2.38 7.56 21.18
C ASP A 157 -1.40 8.66 21.59
N GLY A 158 -0.28 8.82 20.87
CA GLY A 158 0.67 9.90 21.09
C GLY A 158 0.07 11.29 20.84
N SER A 159 -0.77 11.42 19.81
CA SER A 159 -1.47 12.67 19.49
C SER A 159 -2.63 12.98 20.44
N ALA A 160 -3.38 11.96 20.87
CA ALA A 160 -4.45 12.07 21.86
C ALA A 160 -3.89 12.45 23.23
N LYS A 161 -2.75 11.87 23.63
CA LYS A 161 -1.99 12.29 24.81
C LYS A 161 -1.52 13.73 24.70
N ALA A 162 -0.90 14.12 23.58
CA ALA A 162 -0.42 15.49 23.38
C ALA A 162 -1.56 16.53 23.43
N VAL A 163 -2.73 16.25 22.85
CA VAL A 163 -3.92 17.13 22.93
C VAL A 163 -4.49 17.15 24.35
N GLY A 164 -4.55 16.01 25.03
CA GLY A 164 -4.98 15.91 26.43
C GLY A 164 -4.08 16.69 27.38
N ASP A 165 -2.76 16.55 27.23
CA ASP A 165 -1.75 17.25 28.04
C ASP A 165 -1.80 18.76 27.81
N MET A 166 -1.95 19.21 26.56
CA MET A 166 -2.12 20.63 26.23
C MET A 166 -3.41 21.21 26.83
N THR A 167 -4.52 20.45 26.78
CA THR A 167 -5.79 20.87 27.39
C THR A 167 -5.68 20.94 28.91
N SER A 168 -5.04 19.94 29.53
CA SER A 168 -4.78 19.91 30.97
C SER A 168 -3.86 21.06 31.40
N GLN A 169 -2.80 21.35 30.64
CA GLN A 169 -1.93 22.50 30.88
C GLN A 169 -2.67 23.82 30.72
N ALA A 170 -3.50 23.99 29.68
CA ALA A 170 -4.31 25.19 29.49
C ALA A 170 -5.27 25.41 30.67
N VAL A 171 -5.96 24.37 31.14
CA VAL A 171 -6.84 24.43 32.32
C VAL A 171 -6.06 24.75 33.59
N LYS A 172 -4.88 24.16 33.78
CA LYS A 172 -4.01 24.48 34.92
C LYS A 172 -3.56 25.94 34.90
N HIS A 173 -3.17 26.48 33.74
CA HIS A 173 -2.79 27.88 33.60
C HIS A 173 -3.95 28.84 33.82
N ILE A 174 -5.16 28.49 33.35
CA ILE A 174 -6.38 29.26 33.63
C ILE A 174 -6.65 29.29 35.13
N ASN A 175 -6.65 28.14 35.79
CA ASN A 175 -6.91 28.06 37.23
C ASN A 175 -5.83 28.77 38.06
N GLN A 176 -4.56 28.66 37.68
CA GLN A 176 -3.47 29.40 38.31
C GLN A 176 -3.63 30.91 38.13
N GLY A 177 -4.00 31.36 36.93
CA GLY A 177 -4.28 32.78 36.67
C GLY A 177 -5.46 33.30 37.49
N VAL A 178 -6.55 32.52 37.59
CA VAL A 178 -7.72 32.86 38.42
C VAL A 178 -7.37 32.92 39.90
N SER A 179 -6.59 31.96 40.42
CA SER A 179 -6.11 32.00 41.81
C SER A 179 -5.22 33.22 42.07
N GLN A 180 -4.28 33.53 41.18
CA GLN A 180 -3.42 34.72 41.31
C GLN A 180 -4.22 36.02 41.29
N LEU A 181 -5.30 36.09 40.50
CA LEU A 181 -6.20 37.24 40.47
C LEU A 181 -7.03 37.34 41.74
N LYS A 182 -7.50 36.21 42.27
CA LYS A 182 -8.24 36.15 43.54
C LYS A 182 -7.35 36.55 44.72
N ASP A 183 -6.13 36.04 44.80
CA ASP A 183 -5.17 36.39 45.86
C ASP A 183 -4.79 37.88 45.82
N LYS A 184 -4.64 38.46 44.62
CA LYS A 184 -4.44 39.91 44.43
C LYS A 184 -5.65 40.75 44.83
N LEU A 185 -6.86 40.21 44.64
CA LEU A 185 -8.10 40.88 45.03
C LEU A 185 -8.31 40.80 46.56
N ASP A 186 -8.00 39.66 47.17
CA ASP A 186 -8.13 39.43 48.61
C ASP A 186 -7.05 40.19 49.41
N SER A 187 -5.84 40.35 48.86
CA SER A 187 -4.78 41.20 49.44
C SER A 187 -4.98 42.71 49.22
N ALA A 188 -5.91 43.12 48.35
CA ALA A 188 -6.28 44.51 48.12
C ALA A 188 -7.50 44.96 48.95
N LYS A 189 -8.07 44.07 49.79
CA LYS A 189 -9.21 44.38 50.65
C LYS A 189 -8.72 45.08 51.94
N PRO A 190 -9.19 46.29 52.28
CA PRO A 190 -8.71 47.00 53.46
C PRO A 190 -9.16 46.28 54.75
N GLU A 191 -8.25 46.16 55.71
CA GLU A 191 -8.53 45.65 57.06
C GLU A 191 -9.72 46.43 57.67
N GLN A 192 -10.74 45.72 58.16
CA GLN A 192 -11.85 46.35 58.88
C GLN A 192 -11.36 46.83 60.25
N PRO A 193 -11.68 48.07 60.67
CA PRO A 193 -11.34 48.52 62.01
C PRO A 193 -12.25 47.84 63.04
N ASN A 194 -11.65 47.22 64.06
CA ASN A 194 -12.36 46.74 65.25
C ASN A 194 -13.07 47.93 65.93
N GLY A 195 -14.37 47.79 66.18
CA GLY A 195 -15.15 48.78 66.92
C GLY A 195 -14.97 48.60 68.43
N ASP A 196 -14.15 49.47 69.04
CA ASP A 196 -14.21 49.75 70.47
C ASP A 196 -15.18 50.92 70.71
N GLU A 197 -16.25 50.67 71.46
CA GLU A 197 -17.11 51.70 72.06
C GLU A 197 -16.32 52.52 73.10
N PRO A 198 -16.46 53.85 73.13
CA PRO A 198 -16.25 54.61 74.35
C PRO A 198 -17.58 55.19 74.87
N GLN A 199 -17.82 54.94 76.15
CA GLN A 199 -18.64 55.78 77.02
C GLN A 199 -18.14 57.23 76.97
N ASP A 200 -19.02 58.24 76.88
CA ASP A 200 -19.08 59.29 77.92
C ASP A 200 -20.21 60.31 77.76
N LYS A 201 -20.44 61.00 78.88
CA LYS A 201 -21.58 61.82 79.31
C LYS A 201 -21.65 63.26 78.76
N GLU A 202 -22.82 63.85 79.01
CA GLU A 202 -23.14 65.27 79.28
C GLU A 202 -23.08 66.32 78.15
N LYS A 203 -24.27 66.81 77.76
CA LYS A 203 -24.87 68.03 78.35
C LYS A 203 -26.37 68.14 78.04
#